data_AF-A0A520U719-F1
#
_entry.id   AF-A0A520U719-F1
#
_cell.length_a   1.000
_cell.length_b   1.000
_cell.length_c   1.000
_cell.angle_alpha   90.00
_cell.angle_beta   90.00
_cell.angle_gamma   90.00
#
_symmetry.space_group_name_H-M   'P 1'
#
loop_
_entity.id
_entity.type
_entity.pdbx_description
1 polymer ?
#
loop_
_entity_poly.entity_id
_entity_poly.type
_entity_poly.pdbx_seq_one_letter_code
_entity_poly.pdbx_strand_id
1 'polypeptide(L)'
;MNLLRDLLICISLAFLSFNSFSGEEHDHDMHDLMAHLLTPASEKIWESTGFVITEEGEFSLEPTDQEGWDEVIFGAQVIIESSYLLTRPERSLGRQDWIAFSNLLQPIGKRAFEAAENKDAELLFKVGADLYQACVACHNVYMTE
;
A
#
# COMPACT_ATOMS: atom_id res chain seq x y z
N MET A 1 34.88 47.76 -13.06
CA MET A 1 35.44 46.41 -13.31
C MET A 1 35.16 45.39 -12.20
N ASN A 2 34.83 45.78 -10.97
CA ASN A 2 34.53 44.81 -9.90
C ASN A 2 33.03 44.42 -9.81
N LEU A 3 32.09 45.34 -10.07
CA LEU A 3 30.65 44.99 -10.02
C LEU A 3 30.21 43.91 -11.02
N LEU A 4 30.78 43.89 -12.23
CA LEU A 4 30.44 42.89 -13.25
C LEU A 4 31.04 41.51 -12.92
N ARG A 5 32.20 41.50 -12.25
CA ARG A 5 32.89 40.28 -11.81
C ARG A 5 32.16 39.64 -10.64
N ASP A 6 31.68 40.45 -9.70
CA ASP A 6 30.93 39.99 -8.53
C ASP A 6 29.54 39.46 -8.94
N LEU A 7 28.89 40.05 -9.96
CA LEU A 7 27.62 39.55 -10.51
C LEU A 7 27.78 38.20 -11.24
N LEU A 8 28.87 37.99 -11.97
CA LEU A 8 29.17 36.70 -12.62
C LEU A 8 29.52 35.61 -11.59
N ILE A 9 30.18 35.95 -10.48
CA ILE A 9 30.50 35.00 -9.41
C ILE A 9 29.22 34.55 -8.68
N CYS A 10 28.27 35.46 -8.42
CA CYS A 10 26.98 35.12 -7.83
C CYS A 10 26.13 34.19 -8.71
N ILE A 11 26.17 34.37 -10.04
CA ILE A 11 25.45 33.49 -10.98
C ILE A 11 26.10 32.11 -11.01
N SER A 12 27.44 32.03 -10.95
CA SER A 12 28.18 30.75 -10.95
C SER A 12 27.94 29.90 -9.70
N LEU A 13 27.82 30.54 -8.53
CA LEU A 13 27.58 29.87 -7.24
C LEU A 13 26.13 29.40 -7.05
N ALA A 14 25.16 30.02 -7.73
CA ALA A 14 23.77 29.57 -7.69
C ALA A 14 23.53 28.27 -8.48
N PHE A 15 24.35 27.97 -9.51
CA PHE A 15 24.22 26.76 -10.31
C PHE A 15 24.93 25.53 -9.71
N LEU A 16 25.86 25.71 -8.76
CA LEU A 16 26.60 24.61 -8.16
C LEU A 16 25.87 23.94 -6.98
N SER A 17 24.83 24.57 -6.44
CA SER A 17 24.04 23.98 -5.35
C SER A 17 22.92 23.04 -5.82
N PHE A 18 22.73 22.86 -7.12
CA PHE A 18 21.62 22.05 -7.66
C PHE A 18 22.00 20.62 -8.08
N ASN A 19 23.28 20.26 -7.99
CA ASN A 19 23.76 18.94 -8.41
C ASN A 19 24.45 18.21 -7.26
N SER A 20 23.65 17.68 -6.33
CA SER A 20 23.95 16.44 -5.57
C SER A 20 22.81 16.15 -4.59
N PHE A 21 21.69 15.66 -5.09
CA PHE A 21 20.97 14.62 -4.36
C PHE A 21 21.11 13.38 -5.23
N SER A 22 22.16 12.62 -4.96
CA SER A 22 22.45 11.34 -5.60
C SER A 22 21.23 10.44 -5.46
N GLY A 23 20.73 9.92 -6.58
CA GLY A 23 19.64 8.94 -6.64
C GLY A 23 20.05 7.57 -6.13
N GLU A 24 20.43 7.50 -4.86
CA GLU A 24 20.78 6.27 -4.12
C GLU A 24 20.13 6.33 -2.72
N GLU A 25 18.81 6.47 -2.64
CA GLU A 25 18.04 6.21 -1.41
C GLU A 25 16.55 5.98 -1.71
N HIS A 26 16.18 4.91 -2.44
CA HIS A 26 14.74 4.65 -2.64
C HIS A 26 14.30 3.23 -3.07
N ASP A 27 15.10 2.19 -2.84
CA ASP A 27 14.58 0.81 -3.04
C ASP A 27 13.87 0.31 -1.76
N HIS A 28 14.44 0.60 -0.60
CA HIS A 28 13.88 0.19 0.69
C HIS A 28 12.53 0.84 1.01
N ASP A 29 12.25 2.09 0.59
CA ASP A 29 10.97 2.77 0.92
C ASP A 29 9.74 2.03 0.37
N MET A 30 9.83 1.50 -0.86
CA MET A 30 8.74 0.76 -1.47
C MET A 30 8.61 -0.64 -0.89
N HIS A 31 9.73 -1.34 -0.72
CA HIS A 31 9.75 -2.66 -0.10
C HIS A 31 9.19 -2.60 1.33
N ASP A 32 9.58 -1.59 2.11
CA ASP A 32 9.14 -1.42 3.50
C ASP A 32 7.66 -1.05 3.58
N LEU A 33 7.15 -0.21 2.66
CA LEU A 33 5.71 0.06 2.56
C LEU A 33 4.93 -1.24 2.29
N MET A 34 5.42 -2.07 1.38
CA MET A 34 4.77 -3.35 1.07
C MET A 34 4.83 -4.30 2.27
N ALA A 35 6.03 -4.55 2.79
CA ALA A 35 6.29 -5.55 3.82
C ALA A 35 5.74 -5.19 5.20
N HIS A 36 5.71 -3.90 5.56
CA HIS A 36 5.39 -3.46 6.91
C HIS A 36 4.04 -2.75 7.05
N LEU A 37 3.39 -2.36 5.95
CA LEU A 37 2.03 -1.83 5.98
C LEU A 37 1.07 -2.72 5.19
N LEU A 38 1.31 -2.96 3.91
CA LEU A 38 0.32 -3.63 3.06
C LEU A 38 0.17 -5.13 3.35
N THR A 39 1.27 -5.87 3.51
CA THR A 39 1.23 -7.29 3.85
C THR A 39 0.48 -7.55 5.16
N PRO A 40 0.90 -6.97 6.32
CA PRO A 40 0.20 -7.24 7.57
C PRO A 40 -1.26 -6.76 7.56
N ALA A 41 -1.57 -5.64 6.89
CA ALA A 41 -2.95 -5.19 6.76
C ALA A 41 -3.83 -6.15 5.93
N SER A 42 -3.26 -6.74 4.88
CA SER A 42 -3.95 -7.75 4.08
C SER A 42 -4.17 -9.04 4.86
N GLU A 43 -3.18 -9.45 5.66
CA GLU A 43 -3.27 -10.62 6.55
C GLU A 43 -4.40 -10.45 7.57
N LYS A 44 -4.60 -9.26 8.17
CA LYS A 44 -5.75 -9.02 9.06
C LYS A 44 -7.11 -9.27 8.40
N ILE A 45 -7.22 -9.05 7.09
CA ILE A 45 -8.43 -9.35 6.33
C ILE A 45 -8.52 -10.85 6.02
N TRP A 46 -7.46 -11.46 5.51
CA TRP A 46 -7.45 -12.86 5.08
C TRP A 46 -7.52 -13.87 6.23
N GLU A 47 -6.90 -13.56 7.37
CA GLU A 47 -6.91 -14.41 8.57
C GLU A 47 -8.24 -14.36 9.33
N SER A 48 -9.15 -13.46 8.94
CA SER A 48 -10.45 -13.24 9.59
C SER A 48 -11.63 -13.78 8.77
N THR A 49 -11.38 -14.63 7.77
CA THR A 49 -12.44 -15.13 6.89
C THR A 49 -12.11 -16.51 6.32
N GLY A 50 -13.14 -17.24 5.92
CA GLY A 50 -13.01 -18.60 5.41
C GLY A 50 -12.83 -19.65 6.51
N PHE A 51 -12.20 -20.77 6.16
CA PHE A 51 -12.07 -21.92 7.03
C PHE A 51 -10.70 -22.58 6.89
N VAL A 52 -10.24 -23.19 7.98
CA VAL A 52 -9.09 -24.11 7.99
C VAL A 52 -9.61 -25.53 8.09
N ILE A 53 -9.19 -26.37 7.14
CA ILE A 53 -9.50 -27.80 7.14
C ILE A 53 -8.34 -28.55 7.80
N THR A 54 -8.66 -29.32 8.84
CA THR A 54 -7.71 -30.12 9.63
C THR A 54 -8.18 -31.58 9.67
N GLU A 55 -7.40 -32.47 10.28
CA GLU A 55 -7.82 -33.87 10.51
C GLU A 55 -9.05 -33.94 11.42
N GLU A 56 -9.23 -32.96 12.31
CA GLU A 56 -10.32 -32.85 13.27
C GLU A 56 -11.61 -32.25 12.67
N GLY A 57 -11.54 -31.62 11.49
CA GLY A 57 -12.68 -31.02 10.81
C GLY A 57 -12.39 -29.62 10.24
N GLU A 58 -13.47 -28.91 9.91
CA GLU A 58 -13.44 -27.56 9.35
C GLU A 58 -13.68 -26.52 10.46
N PHE A 59 -12.76 -25.56 10.60
CA PHE A 59 -12.80 -24.51 11.62
C PHE A 59 -12.93 -23.15 10.95
N SER A 60 -13.93 -22.37 11.37
CA SER A 60 -14.14 -21.00 10.88
C SER A 60 -13.03 -20.07 11.38
N LEU A 61 -12.58 -19.18 10.49
CA LEU A 61 -11.66 -18.09 10.80
C LEU A 61 -12.39 -16.78 11.13
N GLU A 62 -13.73 -16.77 11.10
CA GLU A 62 -14.52 -15.59 11.44
C GLU A 62 -14.22 -15.09 12.86
N PRO A 63 -14.04 -13.76 13.04
CA PRO A 63 -13.86 -13.18 14.37
C PRO A 63 -15.04 -13.47 15.29
N THR A 64 -14.73 -14.05 16.45
CA THR A 64 -15.75 -14.43 17.45
C THR A 64 -16.08 -13.33 18.44
N ASP A 65 -15.31 -12.24 18.44
CA ASP A 65 -15.46 -11.12 19.37
C ASP A 65 -15.13 -9.78 18.70
N GLN A 66 -15.31 -8.69 19.45
CA GLN A 66 -15.10 -7.35 18.93
C GLN A 66 -13.63 -7.07 18.61
N GLU A 67 -12.70 -7.60 19.39
CA GLU A 67 -11.26 -7.39 19.18
C GLU A 67 -10.82 -7.93 17.81
N GLY A 68 -11.28 -9.13 17.44
CA GLY A 68 -11.00 -9.67 16.11
C GLY A 68 -11.62 -8.85 14.98
N TRP A 69 -12.82 -8.29 15.15
CA TRP A 69 -13.41 -7.38 14.16
C TRP A 69 -12.66 -6.04 14.07
N ASP A 70 -12.15 -5.53 15.19
CA ASP A 70 -11.36 -4.30 15.24
C ASP A 70 -10.02 -4.45 14.51
N GLU A 71 -9.43 -5.66 14.52
CA GLU A 71 -8.24 -5.99 13.72
C GLU A 71 -8.51 -5.93 12.21
N VAL A 72 -9.69 -6.39 11.75
CA VAL A 72 -10.11 -6.25 10.34
C VAL A 72 -10.31 -4.77 9.99
N ILE A 73 -10.93 -3.99 10.88
CA ILE A 73 -11.09 -2.53 10.71
C ILE A 73 -9.73 -1.86 10.56
N PHE A 74 -8.76 -2.21 11.41
CA PHE A 74 -7.39 -1.70 11.32
C PHE A 74 -6.76 -2.03 9.96
N GLY A 75 -6.80 -3.29 9.53
CA GLY A 75 -6.28 -3.72 8.23
C GLY A 75 -6.93 -2.95 7.08
N ALA A 76 -8.26 -2.85 7.08
CA ALA A 76 -9.03 -2.13 6.07
C ALA A 76 -8.61 -0.65 5.95
N GLN A 77 -8.42 0.05 7.06
CA GLN A 77 -7.97 1.45 7.07
C GLN A 77 -6.55 1.60 6.52
N VAL A 78 -5.64 0.69 6.89
CA VAL A 78 -4.27 0.71 6.36
C VAL A 78 -4.26 0.46 4.85
N ILE A 79 -5.11 -0.43 4.31
CA ILE A 79 -5.26 -0.65 2.86
C ILE A 79 -5.75 0.63 2.16
N ILE A 80 -6.74 1.33 2.73
CA ILE A 80 -7.26 2.58 2.18
C ILE A 80 -6.15 3.64 2.09
N GLU A 81 -5.43 3.88 3.18
CA GLU A 81 -4.38 4.91 3.22
C GLU A 81 -3.17 4.53 2.36
N SER A 82 -2.83 3.24 2.31
CA SER A 82 -1.76 2.73 1.46
C SER A 82 -2.04 2.95 -0.03
N SER A 83 -3.30 2.93 -0.46
CA SER A 83 -3.70 3.31 -1.82
C SER A 83 -3.16 4.71 -2.18
N TYR A 84 -3.35 5.69 -1.28
CA TYR A 84 -2.84 7.05 -1.48
C TYR A 84 -1.31 7.10 -1.39
N LEU A 85 -0.71 6.41 -0.42
CA LEU A 85 0.74 6.36 -0.24
C LEU A 85 1.46 5.83 -1.49
N LEU A 86 0.89 4.84 -2.18
CA LEU A 86 1.45 4.28 -3.41
C LEU A 86 1.35 5.22 -4.62
N THR A 87 0.36 6.13 -4.63
CA THR A 87 0.15 7.07 -5.74
C THR A 87 1.01 8.33 -5.67
N ARG A 88 1.75 8.54 -4.57
CA ARG A 88 2.61 9.72 -4.42
C ARG A 88 3.57 9.87 -5.61
N PRO A 89 3.91 11.11 -6.03
CA PRO A 89 4.76 11.34 -7.20
C PRO A 89 6.10 10.59 -7.14
N GLU A 90 6.69 10.49 -5.95
CA GLU A 90 8.00 9.87 -5.71
C GLU A 90 7.98 8.34 -5.87
N ARG A 91 6.81 7.71 -5.72
CA ARG A 91 6.63 6.25 -5.84
C ARG A 91 6.04 5.85 -7.19
N SER A 92 5.02 6.57 -7.63
CA SER A 92 4.36 6.31 -8.91
C SER A 92 5.24 6.67 -10.10
N LEU A 93 6.13 7.67 -9.97
CA LEU A 93 6.94 8.23 -11.05
C LEU A 93 6.13 8.53 -12.32
N GLY A 94 4.84 8.86 -12.17
CA GLY A 94 3.90 9.11 -13.27
C GLY A 94 3.40 7.86 -14.02
N ARG A 95 3.75 6.64 -13.60
CA ARG A 95 3.27 5.38 -14.20
C ARG A 95 1.77 5.23 -14.00
N GLN A 96 1.01 5.33 -15.10
CA GLN A 96 -0.46 5.39 -15.04
C GLN A 96 -1.10 4.06 -14.63
N ASP A 97 -0.53 2.95 -15.09
CA ASP A 97 -0.90 1.59 -14.71
C ASP A 97 -0.65 1.32 -13.22
N TRP A 98 0.51 1.72 -12.69
CA TRP A 98 0.80 1.68 -11.25
C TRP A 98 -0.25 2.43 -10.43
N ILE A 99 -0.56 3.67 -10.83
CA ILE A 99 -1.57 4.51 -10.17
C ILE A 99 -2.94 3.82 -10.25
N ALA A 100 -3.29 3.25 -11.41
CA ALA A 100 -4.55 2.53 -11.59
C ALA A 100 -4.65 1.32 -10.65
N PHE A 101 -3.63 0.46 -10.58
CA PHE A 101 -3.61 -0.68 -9.66
C PHE A 101 -3.67 -0.24 -8.20
N SER A 102 -2.90 0.78 -7.82
CA SER A 102 -2.89 1.33 -6.46
C SER A 102 -4.27 1.83 -6.03
N ASN A 103 -5.00 2.48 -6.94
CA ASN A 103 -6.34 3.01 -6.69
C ASN A 103 -7.41 1.93 -6.51
N LEU A 104 -7.16 0.67 -6.92
CA LEU A 104 -8.10 -0.43 -6.66
C LEU A 104 -8.22 -0.73 -5.16
N LEU A 105 -7.16 -0.47 -4.39
CA LEU A 105 -7.11 -0.80 -2.96
C LEU A 105 -8.12 0.01 -2.14
N GLN A 106 -8.34 1.29 -2.46
CA GLN A 106 -9.23 2.14 -1.68
C GLN A 106 -10.69 1.66 -1.64
N PRO A 107 -11.37 1.37 -2.77
CA PRO A 107 -12.73 0.84 -2.72
C PRO A 107 -12.80 -0.57 -2.12
N ILE A 108 -11.76 -1.40 -2.26
CA ILE A 108 -11.68 -2.73 -1.64
C ILE A 108 -11.58 -2.61 -0.12
N GLY A 109 -10.67 -1.76 0.38
CA GLY A 109 -10.51 -1.50 1.81
C GLY A 109 -11.78 -0.91 2.43
N LYS A 110 -12.50 -0.02 1.73
CA LYS A 110 -13.81 0.47 2.20
C LYS A 110 -14.84 -0.64 2.36
N ARG A 111 -14.90 -1.59 1.42
CA ARG A 111 -15.78 -2.76 1.53
C ARG A 111 -15.35 -3.70 2.66
N ALA A 112 -14.05 -3.84 2.93
CA ALA A 112 -13.56 -4.60 4.08
C ALA A 112 -13.99 -3.94 5.41
N PHE A 113 -13.85 -2.62 5.49
CA PHE A 113 -14.32 -1.83 6.63
C PHE A 113 -15.83 -1.99 6.86
N GLU A 114 -16.63 -1.86 5.79
CA GLU A 114 -18.09 -2.07 5.86
C GLU A 114 -18.46 -3.49 6.28
N ALA A 115 -17.73 -4.51 5.78
CA ALA A 115 -17.94 -5.89 6.20
C ALA A 115 -17.65 -6.07 7.70
N ALA A 116 -16.57 -5.46 8.20
CA ALA A 116 -16.20 -5.56 9.60
C ALA A 116 -17.17 -4.86 10.55
N GLU A 117 -17.57 -3.63 10.23
CA GLU A 117 -18.58 -2.87 11.01
C GLU A 117 -19.91 -3.63 11.12
N ASN A 118 -20.29 -4.33 10.05
CA ASN A 118 -21.54 -5.11 10.00
C ASN A 118 -21.37 -6.57 10.44
N LYS A 119 -20.15 -7.00 10.78
CA LYS A 119 -19.81 -8.40 11.08
C LYS A 119 -20.27 -9.38 9.99
N ASP A 120 -20.08 -8.98 8.73
CA ASP A 120 -20.49 -9.72 7.54
C ASP A 120 -19.30 -10.55 7.01
N ALA A 121 -19.17 -11.77 7.53
CA ALA A 121 -18.09 -12.69 7.15
C ALA A 121 -18.15 -13.14 5.68
N GLU A 122 -19.35 -13.21 5.08
CA GLU A 122 -19.52 -13.59 3.68
C GLU A 122 -19.02 -12.48 2.74
N LEU A 123 -19.36 -11.23 3.05
CA LEU A 123 -18.82 -10.08 2.32
C LEU A 123 -17.31 -10.00 2.51
N LEU A 124 -16.80 -10.19 3.73
CA LEU A 124 -15.36 -10.14 4.01
C LEU A 124 -14.60 -11.19 3.19
N PHE A 125 -15.15 -12.40 3.04
CA PHE A 125 -14.56 -13.46 2.20
C PHE A 125 -14.42 -13.01 0.74
N LYS A 126 -15.47 -12.43 0.17
CA LYS A 126 -15.46 -11.91 -1.20
C LYS A 126 -14.47 -10.76 -1.36
N VAL A 127 -14.40 -9.87 -0.38
CA VAL A 127 -13.44 -8.75 -0.37
C VAL A 127 -12.01 -9.26 -0.29
N GLY A 128 -11.73 -10.31 0.49
CA GLY A 128 -10.42 -10.96 0.54
C GLY A 128 -9.97 -11.48 -0.83
N ALA A 129 -10.88 -12.06 -1.61
CA ALA A 129 -10.60 -12.48 -2.98
C ALA A 129 -10.33 -11.30 -3.92
N ASP A 130 -11.15 -10.24 -3.85
CA ASP A 130 -10.95 -9.02 -4.64
C ASP A 130 -9.60 -8.35 -4.33
N LEU A 131 -9.22 -8.30 -3.04
CA LEU A 131 -7.92 -7.78 -2.59
C LEU A 131 -6.76 -8.58 -3.17
N TYR A 132 -6.82 -9.91 -3.12
CA TYR A 132 -5.80 -10.78 -3.71
C TYR A 132 -5.63 -10.50 -5.21
N GLN A 133 -6.73 -10.36 -5.96
CA GLN A 133 -6.67 -10.07 -7.39
C GLN A 133 -6.04 -8.70 -7.68
N ALA A 134 -6.33 -7.68 -6.87
CA ALA A 134 -5.71 -6.36 -7.00
C ALA A 134 -4.19 -6.42 -6.75
N CYS A 135 -3.75 -7.15 -5.72
CA CYS A 135 -2.33 -7.35 -5.42
C CYS A 135 -1.62 -8.08 -6.56
N VAL A 136 -2.18 -9.19 -7.03
CA VAL A 136 -1.61 -9.98 -8.14
C VAL A 136 -1.53 -9.17 -9.44
N ALA A 137 -2.55 -8.35 -9.74
CA ALA A 137 -2.55 -7.52 -10.95
C ALA A 137 -1.36 -6.55 -10.97
N CYS A 138 -1.01 -5.94 -9.83
CA CYS A 138 0.16 -5.09 -9.71
C CYS A 138 1.47 -5.89 -9.73
N HIS A 139 1.56 -6.96 -8.92
CA HIS A 139 2.79 -7.75 -8.75
C HIS A 139 3.20 -8.47 -10.03
N ASN A 140 2.25 -8.90 -10.88
CA ASN A 140 2.57 -9.48 -12.18
C ASN A 140 3.31 -8.51 -13.13
N VAL A 141 3.21 -7.20 -12.89
CA VAL A 141 3.89 -6.16 -13.68
C VAL A 141 5.17 -5.69 -13.00
N TYR A 142 5.17 -5.56 -11.67
CA TYR A 142 6.21 -4.85 -10.92
C TYR A 142 7.03 -5.72 -9.95
N MET A 143 6.66 -6.98 -9.73
CA MET A 143 7.38 -7.95 -8.90
C MET A 143 7.93 -9.08 -9.78
N THR A 144 8.72 -8.70 -10.79
CA THR A 144 9.43 -9.64 -11.65
C THR A 144 10.86 -9.85 -11.14
N GLU A 145 11.42 -11.06 -11.31
CA GLU A 145 12.76 -11.44 -10.87
C GLU A 145 13.91 -10.50 -11.29
#